data_AF-A0A9D1CZU6-F1
#
_entry.id   AF-A0A9D1CZU6-F1
#
_cell.length_a   1.000
_cell.length_b   1.000
_cell.length_c   1.000
_cell.angle_alpha   90.00
_cell.angle_beta   90.00
_cell.angle_gamma   90.00
#
_symmetry.space_group_name_H-M   'P 1'
#
loop_
_entity.id
_entity.type
_entity.pdbx_description
1 polymer ?
#
loop_
_entity_poly.entity_id
_entity_poly.type
_entity_poly.pdbx_seq_one_letter_code
_entity_poly.pdbx_strand_id
1 'polypeptide(L)'
;MIFSILTFIAICLSLLIKDRTKSLHVYSISCICESLYCITVGALTGTFLGIINFIRTYLFSCREIFSKKAYFSLFLFFEFVVFLNFIITYDGTISLLPTMASIIGIYCLWVPHTKYLKFSSLIKGMFYAVYYAYYDGWFLVWGYTVVFLFSFYILIKDERKKSFLQIIKLRR
;
A
#
# COMPACT_ATOMS: atom_id res chain seq x y z
N MET A 1 17.02 0.82 -11.43
CA MET A 1 16.02 1.18 -12.48
C MET A 1 15.05 0.05 -12.83
N ILE A 2 15.47 -1.20 -13.02
CA ILE A 2 14.54 -2.30 -13.34
C ILE A 2 13.49 -2.51 -12.23
N PHE A 3 13.93 -2.53 -10.96
CA PHE A 3 13.03 -2.73 -9.82
C PHE A 3 11.99 -1.62 -9.64
N SER A 4 12.30 -0.36 -9.97
CA SER A 4 11.32 0.73 -9.92
C SER A 4 10.24 0.58 -10.99
N ILE A 5 10.61 0.12 -12.19
CA ILE A 5 9.65 -0.18 -13.27
C ILE A 5 8.73 -1.34 -12.85
N LEU A 6 9.30 -2.43 -12.34
CA LEU A 6 8.54 -3.58 -11.87
C LEU A 6 7.59 -3.20 -10.73
N THR A 7 8.06 -2.39 -9.77
CA THR A 7 7.24 -1.86 -8.68
C THR A 7 6.04 -1.11 -9.23
N PHE A 8 6.25 -0.17 -10.15
CA PHE A 8 5.19 0.63 -10.74
C PHE A 8 4.16 -0.24 -11.48
N ILE A 9 4.62 -1.15 -12.35
CA ILE A 9 3.75 -2.06 -13.10
C ILE A 9 2.91 -2.91 -12.15
N ALA A 10 3.54 -3.51 -11.13
CA ALA A 10 2.84 -4.34 -10.16
C ALA A 10 1.79 -3.56 -9.36
N ILE A 11 2.09 -2.33 -8.92
CA ILE A 11 1.10 -1.50 -8.22
C ILE A 11 -0.07 -1.15 -9.15
N CYS A 12 0.19 -0.74 -10.39
CA CYS A 12 -0.87 -0.45 -11.36
C CYS A 12 -1.75 -1.68 -11.62
N LEU A 13 -1.15 -2.86 -11.84
CA LEU A 13 -1.90 -4.10 -12.02
C LEU A 13 -2.74 -4.45 -10.79
N SER A 14 -2.20 -4.28 -9.58
CA SER A 14 -2.94 -4.55 -8.35
C SER A 14 -4.22 -3.70 -8.23
N LEU A 15 -4.19 -2.44 -8.71
CA LEU A 15 -5.34 -1.52 -8.69
C LEU A 15 -6.43 -1.88 -9.70
N LEU A 16 -6.05 -2.53 -10.81
CA LEU A 16 -6.98 -2.92 -11.87
C LEU A 16 -7.71 -4.23 -11.55
N ILE A 17 -7.13 -5.09 -10.73
CA ILE A 17 -7.72 -6.37 -10.34
C ILE A 17 -8.88 -6.15 -9.36
N LYS A 18 -10.07 -6.66 -9.72
CA LYS A 18 -11.28 -6.58 -8.89
C LYS A 18 -11.27 -7.55 -7.71
N ASP A 19 -10.66 -8.71 -7.90
CA ASP A 19 -10.53 -9.74 -6.87
C ASP A 19 -9.51 -9.28 -5.81
N ARG A 20 -9.95 -9.19 -4.55
CA ARG A 20 -9.11 -8.67 -3.47
C ARG A 20 -7.86 -9.55 -3.26
N THR A 21 -8.03 -10.86 -3.19
CA THR A 21 -6.94 -11.80 -2.88
C THR A 21 -5.88 -11.75 -3.98
N LYS A 22 -6.29 -11.80 -5.25
CA LYS A 22 -5.37 -11.66 -6.39
C LYS A 22 -4.70 -10.29 -6.41
N SER A 23 -5.44 -9.22 -6.15
CA SER A 23 -4.89 -7.87 -6.04
C SER A 23 -3.80 -7.78 -4.97
N LEU A 24 -4.02 -8.39 -3.79
CA LEU A 24 -3.03 -8.43 -2.71
C LEU A 24 -1.78 -9.24 -3.06
N HIS A 25 -1.91 -10.35 -3.78
CA HIS A 25 -0.73 -11.10 -4.23
C HIS A 25 0.15 -10.25 -5.15
N VAL A 26 -0.45 -9.59 -6.15
CA VAL A 26 0.30 -8.69 -7.04
C VAL A 26 0.89 -7.50 -6.28
N TYR A 27 0.14 -6.95 -5.32
CA TYR A 27 0.61 -5.88 -4.45
C TYR A 27 1.78 -6.30 -3.53
N SER A 28 1.80 -7.55 -3.06
CA SER A 28 2.93 -8.05 -2.28
C SER A 28 4.20 -8.13 -3.13
N ILE A 29 4.09 -8.50 -4.41
CA ILE A 29 5.23 -8.52 -5.35
C ILE A 29 5.79 -7.11 -5.51
N SER A 30 4.93 -6.09 -5.62
CA SER A 30 5.41 -4.71 -5.72
C SER A 30 6.22 -4.28 -4.50
N CYS A 31 5.87 -4.77 -3.30
CA CYS A 31 6.60 -4.46 -2.07
C CYS A 31 8.02 -5.05 -2.07
N ILE A 32 8.21 -6.25 -2.65
CA ILE A 32 9.55 -6.83 -2.83
C ILE A 32 10.37 -6.01 -3.83
N CYS A 33 9.79 -5.70 -4.99
CA CYS A 33 10.47 -4.89 -6.00
C CYS A 33 10.84 -3.52 -5.43
N GLU A 34 9.95 -2.92 -4.65
CA GLU A 34 10.19 -1.64 -3.98
C GLU A 34 11.34 -1.74 -2.99
N SER A 35 11.37 -2.79 -2.16
CA SER A 35 12.47 -3.03 -1.23
C SER A 35 13.81 -3.15 -1.94
N LEU A 36 13.87 -3.91 -3.04
CA LEU A 36 15.08 -4.06 -3.83
C LEU A 36 15.52 -2.72 -4.46
N TYR A 37 14.56 -1.91 -4.89
CA TYR A 37 14.86 -0.56 -5.35
C TYR A 37 15.39 0.34 -4.23
N CYS A 38 14.78 0.31 -3.04
CA CYS A 38 15.23 1.09 -1.88
C CYS A 38 16.68 0.77 -1.50
N ILE A 39 17.12 -0.49 -1.62
CA ILE A 39 18.52 -0.86 -1.43
C ILE A 39 19.42 -0.11 -2.41
N THR A 40 19.02 -0.01 -3.68
CA THR A 40 19.83 0.66 -4.72
C THR A 40 19.97 2.17 -4.54
N VAL A 41 19.04 2.82 -3.83
CA VAL A 41 19.06 4.26 -3.58
C VAL A 41 19.47 4.61 -2.14
N GLY A 42 19.91 3.63 -1.33
CA GLY A 42 20.34 3.85 0.05
C GLY A 42 19.20 4.15 1.04
N ALA A 43 17.95 3.90 0.66
CA ALA A 43 16.77 4.16 1.47
C ALA A 43 16.51 3.04 2.49
N LEU A 44 17.19 3.06 3.64
CA LEU A 44 17.11 2.01 4.66
C LEU A 44 15.69 1.80 5.21
N THR A 45 15.00 2.87 5.64
CA THR A 45 13.63 2.77 6.16
C THR A 45 12.71 2.12 5.13
N GLY A 46 12.75 2.59 3.88
CA GLY A 46 11.97 2.05 2.78
C GLY A 46 12.27 0.58 2.46
N THR A 47 13.51 0.15 2.63
CA THR A 47 13.93 -1.25 2.41
C THR A 47 13.24 -2.17 3.41
N PHE A 48 13.42 -1.94 4.70
CA PHE A 48 12.82 -2.79 5.71
C PHE A 48 11.29 -2.72 5.71
N LEU A 49 10.71 -1.52 5.48
CA LEU A 49 9.27 -1.39 5.31
C LEU A 49 8.76 -2.17 4.09
N GLY A 50 9.51 -2.22 2.99
CA GLY A 50 9.16 -3.03 1.82
C GLY A 50 9.04 -4.52 2.17
N ILE A 51 10.02 -5.06 2.91
CA ILE A 51 10.01 -6.45 3.39
C ILE A 51 8.83 -6.72 4.34
N ILE A 52 8.64 -5.85 5.33
CA ILE A 52 7.52 -5.96 6.29
C ILE A 52 6.18 -5.90 5.54
N ASN A 53 6.04 -4.96 4.60
CA ASN A 53 4.85 -4.79 3.78
C ASN A 53 4.59 -6.03 2.91
N PHE A 54 5.62 -6.66 2.35
CA PHE A 54 5.49 -7.90 1.60
C PHE A 54 4.90 -9.02 2.46
N ILE A 55 5.56 -9.34 3.59
CA ILE A 55 5.16 -10.43 4.47
C ILE A 55 3.73 -10.20 4.98
N ARG A 56 3.45 -8.98 5.44
CA ARG A 56 2.12 -8.59 5.94
C ARG A 56 1.04 -8.74 4.88
N THR A 57 1.27 -8.20 3.69
CA THR A 57 0.28 -8.23 2.60
C THR A 57 -0.02 -9.67 2.19
N TYR A 58 1.01 -10.51 2.11
CA TYR A 58 0.85 -11.93 1.82
C TYR A 58 0.01 -12.64 2.89
N LEU A 59 0.33 -12.47 4.17
CA LEU A 59 -0.45 -13.07 5.26
C LEU A 59 -1.90 -12.59 5.31
N PHE A 60 -2.15 -11.31 5.02
CA PHE A 60 -3.51 -10.77 4.93
C PHE A 60 -4.28 -11.19 3.67
N SER A 61 -3.60 -11.71 2.65
CA SER A 61 -4.23 -12.39 1.51
C SER A 61 -4.78 -13.75 1.93
N CYS A 62 -4.01 -14.47 2.76
CA CYS A 62 -4.35 -15.79 3.33
C CYS A 62 -5.38 -15.74 4.49
N ARG A 63 -6.27 -14.74 4.51
CA ARG A 63 -7.20 -14.49 5.62
C ARG A 63 -8.04 -15.70 6.02
N GLU A 64 -8.46 -16.52 5.05
CA GLU A 64 -9.37 -17.65 5.29
C GLU A 64 -8.77 -18.75 6.17
N ILE A 65 -7.44 -18.81 6.27
CA ILE A 65 -6.72 -19.79 7.09
C ILE A 65 -6.72 -19.39 8.57
N PHE A 66 -6.91 -18.10 8.89
CA PHE A 66 -6.76 -17.58 10.25
C PHE A 66 -8.10 -17.47 10.98
N SER A 67 -8.10 -17.83 12.26
CA SER A 67 -9.20 -17.49 13.16
C SER A 67 -9.29 -15.97 13.35
N LYS A 68 -10.47 -15.44 13.71
CA LYS A 68 -10.66 -14.00 13.97
C LYS A 68 -9.67 -13.45 15.00
N LYS A 69 -9.39 -14.21 16.07
CA LYS A 69 -8.43 -13.83 17.11
C LYS A 69 -7.00 -13.79 16.60
N ALA A 70 -6.58 -14.81 15.83
CA ALA A 70 -5.25 -14.84 15.23
C ALA A 70 -5.06 -13.69 14.21
N TYR A 71 -6.09 -13.38 13.42
CA TYR A 71 -6.07 -12.29 12.47
C TYR A 71 -5.93 -10.91 13.13
N PHE A 72 -6.57 -10.72 14.29
CA PHE A 72 -6.39 -9.50 15.10
C PHE A 72 -5.00 -9.44 15.76
N SER A 73 -4.47 -10.57 16.23
CA SER A 73 -3.10 -10.63 16.76
C SER A 73 -2.05 -10.27 15.70
N LEU A 74 -2.21 -10.77 14.47
CA LEU A 74 -1.37 -10.40 13.32
C LEU A 74 -1.38 -8.89 13.06
N PHE A 75 -2.55 -8.25 13.16
CA PHE A 75 -2.68 -6.80 13.01
C PHE A 75 -1.80 -6.05 14.04
N LEU A 76 -1.95 -6.37 15.33
CA LEU A 76 -1.16 -5.75 16.41
C LEU A 76 0.34 -6.02 16.25
N PHE A 77 0.70 -7.25 15.87
CA PHE A 77 2.09 -7.62 15.62
C PHE A 77 2.72 -6.75 14.53
N PHE A 78 2.05 -6.54 13.40
CA PHE A 78 2.61 -5.72 12.33
C PHE A 78 2.67 -4.23 12.66
N GLU A 79 1.76 -3.70 13.48
CA GLU A 79 1.88 -2.32 13.97
C GLU A 79 3.13 -2.17 14.83
N PHE A 80 3.35 -3.11 15.75
CA PHE A 80 4.54 -3.12 16.60
C PHE A 80 5.83 -3.24 15.78
N VAL A 81 5.87 -4.16 14.80
CA VAL A 81 7.04 -4.35 13.93
C VAL A 81 7.34 -3.10 13.09
N VAL A 82 6.32 -2.42 12.55
CA VAL A 82 6.51 -1.16 11.81
C VAL A 82 7.01 -0.05 12.73
N PHE A 83 6.51 0.02 13.96
CA PHE A 83 6.96 0.99 14.95
C PHE A 83 8.42 0.77 15.36
N LEU A 84 8.82 -0.47 15.63
CA LEU A 84 10.22 -0.81 15.90
C LEU A 84 11.12 -0.49 14.70
N ASN A 85 10.67 -0.81 13.49
CA ASN A 85 11.41 -0.48 12.28
C ASN A 85 11.67 1.02 12.18
N PHE A 86 10.65 1.84 12.47
CA PHE A 86 10.80 3.30 12.47
C PHE A 86 11.88 3.76 13.45
N ILE A 87 11.89 3.24 14.69
CA ILE A 87 12.91 3.60 15.69
C ILE A 87 14.32 3.21 15.21
N ILE A 88 14.48 2.01 14.65
CA ILE A 88 15.79 1.46 14.26
C ILE A 88 16.34 2.15 13.00
N THR A 89 15.47 2.48 12.05
CA THR A 89 15.85 2.97 10.72
C THR A 89 15.58 4.46 10.55
N TYR A 90 15.37 5.19 11.64
CA TYR A 90 15.08 6.62 11.61
C TYR A 90 16.24 7.40 11.01
N ASP A 91 16.00 8.04 9.88
CA ASP A 91 16.98 8.85 9.15
C ASP A 91 16.40 10.26 8.89
N GLY A 92 15.86 10.85 9.96
CA GLY A 92 15.22 12.16 9.93
C GLY A 92 13.74 12.12 9.58
N THR A 93 13.16 13.31 9.39
CA THR A 93 11.71 13.48 9.23
C THR A 93 11.16 12.81 7.97
N ILE A 94 12.01 12.56 6.96
CA ILE A 94 11.59 11.90 5.73
C ILE A 94 11.15 10.44 5.96
N SER A 95 11.75 9.74 6.92
CA SER A 95 11.40 8.36 7.30
C SER A 95 10.00 8.25 7.90
N LEU A 96 9.41 9.35 8.37
CA LEU A 96 8.02 9.37 8.87
C LEU A 96 7.02 9.08 7.74
N LEU A 97 7.28 9.56 6.53
CA LEU A 97 6.36 9.43 5.40
C LEU A 97 6.03 7.97 5.05
N PRO A 98 7.00 7.10 4.71
CA PRO A 98 6.72 5.71 4.40
C PRO A 98 6.21 4.95 5.64
N THR A 99 6.62 5.35 6.84
CA THR A 99 6.15 4.75 8.10
C THR A 99 4.66 5.00 8.32
N MET A 100 4.20 6.26 8.22
CA MET A 100 2.78 6.60 8.36
C MET A 100 1.93 5.92 7.28
N ALA A 101 2.42 5.90 6.04
CA ALA A 101 1.75 5.19 4.95
C ALA A 101 1.65 3.68 5.24
N SER A 102 2.68 3.08 5.83
CA SER A 102 2.67 1.68 6.23
C SER A 102 1.64 1.42 7.33
N ILE A 103 1.61 2.23 8.40
CA ILE A 103 0.65 2.09 9.52
C ILE A 103 -0.80 2.18 9.00
N ILE A 104 -1.11 3.21 8.22
CA ILE A 104 -2.44 3.35 7.59
C ILE A 104 -2.74 2.14 6.68
N GLY A 105 -1.72 1.66 5.98
CA GLY A 105 -1.78 0.47 5.14
C GLY A 105 -2.13 -0.81 5.91
N ILE A 106 -1.62 -0.99 7.14
CA ILE A 106 -1.96 -2.14 8.00
C ILE A 106 -3.48 -2.18 8.22
N TYR A 107 -4.04 -1.06 8.68
CA TYR A 107 -5.47 -0.94 8.93
C TYR A 107 -6.29 -1.20 7.67
N CYS A 108 -5.90 -0.58 6.55
CA CYS A 108 -6.60 -0.72 5.29
C CYS A 108 -6.62 -2.15 4.74
N LEU A 109 -5.55 -2.91 4.98
CA LEU A 109 -5.43 -4.31 4.56
C LEU A 109 -6.22 -5.25 5.46
N TRP A 110 -6.27 -4.97 6.76
CA TRP A 110 -7.01 -5.74 7.75
C TRP A 110 -8.53 -5.69 7.52
N VAL A 111 -9.06 -4.54 7.08
CA VAL A 111 -10.49 -4.44 6.75
C VAL A 111 -10.79 -5.17 5.43
N PRO A 112 -11.77 -6.10 5.39
CA PRO A 112 -12.02 -6.96 4.24
C PRO A 112 -12.84 -6.28 3.15
N HIS A 113 -12.51 -5.04 2.78
CA HIS A 113 -13.22 -4.30 1.73
C HIS A 113 -12.22 -3.63 0.78
N THR A 114 -12.41 -3.89 -0.52
CA THR A 114 -11.57 -3.38 -1.62
C THR A 114 -11.43 -1.87 -1.68
N LYS A 115 -12.36 -1.10 -1.08
CA LYS A 115 -12.29 0.35 -0.98
C LYS A 115 -11.07 0.80 -0.17
N TYR A 116 -10.78 0.13 0.94
CA TYR A 116 -9.64 0.48 1.80
C TYR A 116 -8.31 0.13 1.15
N LEU A 117 -8.26 -0.92 0.31
CA LEU A 117 -7.07 -1.22 -0.47
C LEU A 117 -6.73 -0.08 -1.43
N LYS A 118 -7.73 0.47 -2.13
CA LYS A 118 -7.55 1.63 -3.02
C LYS A 118 -7.17 2.89 -2.23
N PHE A 119 -7.74 3.08 -1.04
CA PHE A 119 -7.39 4.18 -0.16
C PHE A 119 -5.93 4.08 0.35
N SER A 120 -5.47 2.88 0.71
CA SER A 120 -4.06 2.62 1.05
C SER A 120 -3.12 3.02 -0.09
N SER A 121 -3.47 2.66 -1.33
CA SER A 121 -2.69 3.06 -2.51
C SER A 121 -2.68 4.56 -2.75
N LEU A 122 -3.76 5.28 -2.43
CA LEU A 122 -3.79 6.75 -2.48
C LEU A 122 -2.79 7.35 -1.48
N ILE A 123 -2.83 6.90 -0.22
CA ILE A 123 -1.93 7.39 0.83
C ILE A 123 -0.47 7.10 0.49
N LYS A 124 -0.18 5.90 0.00
CA LYS A 124 1.16 5.55 -0.48
C LYS A 124 1.58 6.40 -1.68
N GLY A 125 0.69 6.60 -2.65
CA GLY A 125 0.92 7.52 -3.77
C GLY A 125 1.41 8.89 -3.32
N MET A 126 0.80 9.43 -2.27
CA MET A 126 1.19 10.74 -1.73
C MET A 126 2.52 10.68 -0.96
N PHE A 127 2.64 9.79 0.02
CA PHE A 127 3.80 9.77 0.93
C PHE A 127 5.07 9.20 0.30
N TYR A 128 4.95 8.12 -0.48
CA TYR A 128 6.11 7.52 -1.15
C TYR A 128 6.61 8.37 -2.30
N ALA A 129 5.76 9.13 -3.01
CA ALA A 129 6.25 10.07 -4.02
C ALA A 129 7.19 11.13 -3.42
N VAL A 130 6.80 11.71 -2.27
CA VAL A 130 7.65 12.69 -1.57
C VAL A 130 8.91 12.03 -1.01
N TYR A 131 8.78 10.83 -0.43
CA TYR A 131 9.92 10.06 0.04
C TYR A 131 10.94 9.77 -1.06
N TYR A 132 10.50 9.35 -2.25
CA TYR A 132 11.42 9.08 -3.36
C TYR A 132 11.99 10.33 -4.02
N ALA A 133 11.30 11.48 -3.93
CA ALA A 133 11.87 12.74 -4.39
C ALA A 133 13.13 13.11 -3.59
N TYR A 134 13.15 12.79 -2.29
CA TYR A 134 14.31 13.01 -1.43
C TYR A 134 15.52 12.12 -1.79
N TYR A 135 15.27 10.88 -2.24
CA TYR A 135 16.33 9.93 -2.65
C TYR A 135 16.62 9.96 -4.16
N ASP A 136 16.29 11.05 -4.87
CA ASP A 136 16.46 11.21 -6.32
C ASP A 136 15.84 10.10 -7.18
N GLY A 137 14.81 9.43 -6.64
CA GLY A 137 14.14 8.28 -7.24
C GLY A 137 13.06 8.66 -8.25
N TRP A 138 13.37 9.56 -9.18
CA TRP A 138 12.40 10.27 -10.03
C TRP A 138 11.40 9.36 -10.75
N PHE A 139 11.80 8.17 -11.22
CA PHE A 139 10.86 7.24 -11.84
C PHE A 139 9.74 6.80 -10.88
N LEU A 140 10.06 6.48 -9.62
CA LEU A 140 9.04 6.14 -8.64
C LEU A 140 8.24 7.36 -8.19
N VAL A 141 8.82 8.56 -8.19
CA VAL A 141 8.05 9.80 -7.95
C VAL A 141 6.92 9.91 -8.97
N TRP A 142 7.24 9.78 -10.26
CA TRP A 142 6.26 9.77 -11.34
C TRP A 142 5.26 8.63 -11.19
N GLY A 143 5.75 7.40 -10.93
CA GLY A 143 4.91 6.23 -10.76
C GLY A 143 3.90 6.38 -9.62
N TYR A 144 4.34 6.83 -8.45
CA TYR A 144 3.49 7.04 -7.29
C TYR A 144 2.52 8.22 -7.45
N THR A 145 2.91 9.24 -8.21
CA THR A 145 1.98 10.33 -8.61
C THR A 145 0.84 9.80 -9.47
N VAL A 146 1.14 8.94 -10.45
CA VAL A 146 0.10 8.27 -11.26
C VAL A 146 -0.79 7.38 -10.40
N VAL A 147 -0.20 6.60 -9.48
CA VAL A 147 -0.93 5.76 -8.52
C VAL A 147 -1.87 6.59 -7.66
N PHE A 148 -1.42 7.74 -7.17
CA PHE A 148 -2.23 8.69 -6.40
C PHE A 148 -3.45 9.17 -7.21
N LEU A 149 -3.23 9.72 -8.40
CA LEU A 149 -4.29 10.24 -9.26
C LEU A 149 -5.29 9.16 -9.66
N PHE A 150 -4.81 7.98 -10.02
CA PHE A 150 -5.65 6.86 -10.42
C PHE A 150 -6.48 6.31 -9.25
N SER A 151 -5.87 6.16 -8.08
CA SER A 151 -6.58 5.73 -6.86
C SER A 151 -7.66 6.74 -6.45
N PHE A 152 -7.36 8.03 -6.55
CA PHE A 152 -8.32 9.12 -6.30
C PHE A 152 -9.51 9.06 -7.26
N TYR A 153 -9.24 8.94 -8.57
CA TYR A 153 -10.29 8.82 -9.59
C TYR A 153 -11.22 7.62 -9.33
N ILE A 154 -10.65 6.45 -9.02
CA ILE A 154 -11.44 5.24 -8.76
C ILE A 154 -12.34 5.43 -7.52
N LEU A 155 -11.81 6.01 -6.44
CA LEU A 155 -12.58 6.24 -5.21
C LEU A 155 -13.78 7.15 -5.49
N ILE A 156 -13.60 8.25 -6.22
CA ILE A 156 -14.71 9.15 -6.61
C ILE A 156 -15.73 8.44 -7.49
N LYS A 157 -15.27 7.64 -8.46
CA LYS A 157 -16.15 6.89 -9.36
C LYS A 157 -17.02 5.89 -8.59
N ASP A 158 -16.44 5.17 -7.63
CA ASP A 158 -17.15 4.19 -6.80
C ASP A 158 -18.21 4.87 -5.90
N GLU A 159 -17.93 6.06 -5.35
CA GLU A 159 -18.91 6.83 -4.57
C GLU A 159 -20.08 7.33 -5.43
N ARG A 160 -19.81 7.92 -6.60
CA ARG A 160 -20.87 8.37 -7.52
C ARG A 160 -21.82 7.25 -7.93
N LYS A 161 -21.28 6.05 -8.18
CA LYS A 161 -22.08 4.87 -8.53
C LYS A 161 -23.01 4.45 -7.39
N LYS A 162 -22.56 4.51 -6.13
CA LYS A 162 -23.39 4.20 -4.96
C LYS A 162 -24.54 5.19 -4.79
N SER A 163 -24.26 6.49 -4.87
CA SER A 163 -25.29 7.53 -4.78
C SER A 163 -26.36 7.36 -5.86
N PHE A 164 -25.96 7.08 -7.10
CA PHE A 164 -26.91 6.81 -8.20
C PHE A 164 -27.80 5.58 -7.93
N LEU A 165 -27.23 4.48 -7.44
CA LEU A 165 -27.99 3.27 -7.09
C LEU A 165 -28.96 3.49 -5.92
N GLN A 166 -28.60 4.32 -4.94
CA GLN A 166 -29.50 4.71 -3.85
C GLN A 166 -30.69 5.53 -4.36
N ILE A 167 -30.45 6.47 -5.28
CA ILE A 167 -31.52 7.27 -5.90
C ILE A 167 -32.51 6.37 -6.67
N ILE A 168 -32.02 5.36 -7.40
CA ILE A 168 -32.89 4.40 -8.10
C ILE A 168 -33.73 3.58 -7.10
N LYS A 169 -33.14 3.13 -5.99
CA LYS A 169 -33.87 2.37 -4.97
C LYS A 169 -34.95 3.18 -4.26
N LEU A 170 -34.75 4.49 -4.09
CA LEU A 170 -35.76 5.39 -3.51
C LEU A 170 -36.91 5.74 -4.47
N ARG A 171 -36.76 5.45 -5.77
CA ARG A 171 -37.79 5.66 -6.80
C ARG A 171 -38.61 4.39 -7.13
N ARG A 172 -38.31 3.25 -6.49
CA ARG A 172 -39.10 2.01 -6.58
C ARG A 172 -39.84 1.81 -5.27
#